data_AF-A0A6N7FP99-F1
#
_entry.id   AF-A0A6N7FP99-F1
#
_cell.length_a   1.000
_cell.length_b   1.000
_cell.length_c   1.000
_cell.angle_alpha   90.00
_cell.angle_beta   90.00
_cell.angle_gamma   90.00
#
_symmetry.space_group_name_H-M   'P 1'
#
loop_
_entity.id
_entity.type
_entity.pdbx_description
1 polymer ?
#
loop_
_entity_poly.entity_id
_entity_poly.type
_entity_poly.pdbx_seq_one_letter_code
_entity_poly.pdbx_strand_id
1 'polypeptide(L)' 'MRRLRIALCQVNTTVGDLEANVDRVVAAQREVSDAGCDIAVFPELSLAGYPPEDLVLKPGFVEANRRAPTGW' A
#
# COMPACT_ATOMS: atom_id res chain seq x y z
N MET A 1 -4.21 28.01 -14.05
CA MET A 1 -3.90 27.20 -12.85
C MET A 1 -3.78 25.75 -13.26
N ARG A 2 -2.78 25.01 -12.78
CA ARG A 2 -2.63 23.57 -13.07
C ARG A 2 -3.61 22.78 -12.20
N ARG A 3 -4.38 21.86 -12.79
CA ARG A 3 -5.31 20.97 -12.05
C ARG A 3 -4.52 19.77 -11.53
N LEU A 4 -4.74 19.40 -10.27
CA LEU A 4 -4.20 18.19 -9.65
C LEU A 4 -5.37 17.25 -9.34
N ARG A 5 -5.24 15.97 -9.66
CA ARG A 5 -6.23 14.91 -9.42
C ARG A 5 -5.65 13.93 -8.41
N ILE A 6 -6.32 13.79 -7.26
CA ILE A 6 -5.89 12.93 -6.16
C ILE A 6 -6.90 11.80 -6.01
N ALA A 7 -6.43 10.57 -6.00
CA ALA A 7 -7.23 9.38 -5.72
C ALA A 7 -7.05 8.93 -4.28
N LEU A 8 -8.15 8.64 -3.60
CA LEU A 8 -8.18 7.96 -2.31
C LEU A 8 -8.43 6.47 -2.58
N CYS A 9 -7.39 5.67 -2.49
CA CYS A 9 -7.39 4.26 -2.88
C CYS A 9 -7.79 3.40 -1.68
N GLN A 10 -9.09 3.14 -1.52
CA GLN A 10 -9.58 2.27 -0.47
C GLN A 10 -9.32 0.80 -0.84
N VAL A 11 -8.40 0.17 -0.11
CA VAL A 11 -8.01 -1.24 -0.31
C VAL A 11 -8.33 -2.07 0.93
N ASN A 12 -8.75 -3.31 0.72
CA ASN A 12 -8.99 -4.26 1.81
C ASN A 12 -7.77 -5.17 1.99
N THR A 13 -6.89 -4.78 2.89
CA THR A 13 -5.60 -5.45 3.16
C THR A 13 -5.77 -6.55 4.20
N THR A 14 -4.85 -7.50 4.22
CA THR A 14 -4.83 -8.61 5.18
C THR A 14 -3.63 -8.45 6.11
N VAL A 15 -3.86 -8.46 7.43
CA VAL A 15 -2.78 -8.28 8.42
C VAL A 15 -1.71 -9.36 8.23
N GLY A 16 -0.46 -8.92 8.03
CA GLY A 16 0.71 -9.79 7.89
C GLY A 16 0.99 -10.30 6.48
N ASP A 17 0.06 -10.18 5.53
CA ASP A 17 0.20 -10.67 4.17
C ASP A 17 0.82 -9.62 3.25
N LEU A 18 2.14 -9.43 3.39
CA LEU A 18 2.88 -8.37 2.69
C LEU A 18 2.80 -8.49 1.16
N GLU A 19 2.94 -9.70 0.61
CA GLU A 19 2.94 -9.96 -0.83
C GLU A 19 1.58 -9.60 -1.43
N ALA A 20 0.50 -10.17 -0.89
CA ALA A 20 -0.82 -9.89 -1.44
C ALA A 20 -1.27 -8.45 -1.17
N ASN A 21 -0.78 -7.79 -0.11
CA ASN A 21 -1.06 -6.37 0.12
C ASN A 21 -0.32 -5.47 -0.87
N VAL A 22 0.93 -5.78 -1.22
CA VAL A 22 1.65 -5.09 -2.30
C VAL A 22 0.88 -5.22 -3.61
N ASP A 23 0.44 -6.42 -3.98
CA ASP A 23 -0.34 -6.64 -5.20
C ASP A 23 -1.62 -5.80 -5.25
N ARG A 24 -2.34 -5.71 -4.12
CA ARG A 24 -3.55 -4.85 -4.00
C ARG A 24 -3.22 -3.38 -4.21
N VAL A 25 -2.14 -2.87 -3.61
CA VAL A 25 -1.75 -1.47 -3.73
C VAL A 25 -1.27 -1.17 -5.15
N VAL A 26 -0.50 -2.05 -5.77
CA VAL A 26 -0.05 -1.93 -7.17
C VAL A 26 -1.23 -1.96 -8.14
N ALA A 27 -2.20 -2.86 -7.95
CA ALA A 27 -3.39 -2.92 -8.78
C ALA A 27 -4.20 -1.62 -8.70
N ALA A 28 -4.45 -1.11 -7.50
CA ALA A 28 -5.16 0.15 -7.28
C ALA A 28 -4.38 1.36 -7.84
N GLN A 29 -3.04 1.37 -7.70
CA GLN A 29 -2.18 2.40 -8.29
C GLN A 29 -2.29 2.43 -9.81
N ARG A 30 -2.29 1.27 -10.48
CA ARG A 30 -2.45 1.17 -11.93
C ARG A 30 -3.82 1.67 -12.37
N GLU A 31 -4.89 1.27 -11.68
CA GLU A 31 -6.26 1.73 -11.97
C GLU A 31 -6.36 3.26 -11.94
N VAL A 32 -5.84 3.91 -10.89
CA VAL A 32 -5.96 5.37 -10.75
C VAL A 32 -4.98 6.12 -11.66
N SER A 33 -3.85 5.51 -12.01
CA SER A 33 -2.95 6.01 -13.04
C SER A 33 -3.65 6.02 -14.41
N ASP A 34 -4.31 4.93 -14.79
CA ASP A 34 -5.08 4.84 -16.04
C ASP A 34 -6.28 5.81 -16.06
N ALA A 35 -6.86 6.12 -14.89
CA ALA A 35 -7.88 7.15 -14.74
C ALA A 35 -7.33 8.59 -14.86
N GLY A 36 -6.00 8.76 -14.96
CA GLY A 36 -5.32 10.06 -15.10
C GLY A 36 -5.23 10.83 -13.79
N CYS A 37 -5.09 10.15 -12.66
CA CYS A 37 -4.80 10.78 -11.37
C CYS A 37 -3.30 11.05 -11.22
N ASP A 38 -2.96 12.16 -10.56
CA ASP A 38 -1.58 12.58 -10.32
C ASP A 38 -1.02 11.99 -9.01
N ILE A 39 -1.88 11.72 -8.03
CA ILE A 39 -1.50 11.21 -6.70
C ILE A 39 -2.46 10.11 -6.28
N ALA A 40 -1.93 8.99 -5.81
CA ALA A 40 -2.67 7.93 -5.14
C ALA A 40 -2.35 7.94 -3.64
N VAL A 41 -3.38 7.97 -2.79
CA VAL A 41 -3.25 7.93 -1.33
C VAL A 41 -3.89 6.64 -0.83
N PHE A 42 -3.19 5.95 0.08
CA PHE A 42 -3.62 4.66 0.63
C PHE A 42 -3.86 4.75 2.14
N PRO A 43 -4.66 3.84 2.73
CA PRO A 43 -4.85 3.73 4.17
C PRO A 43 -3.53 3.57 4.94
N GLU A 44 -3.58 3.93 6.21
CA GLU A 44 -2.49 3.70 7.15
C GLU A 44 -2.08 2.21 7.17
N LEU A 45 -0.76 1.94 7.17
CA LEU A 45 -0.19 0.59 7.22
C LEU A 45 -0.69 -0.36 6.12
N SER A 46 -1.04 0.15 4.94
CA SER A 46 -1.59 -0.68 3.84
C SER A 46 -0.75 -1.90 3.44
N LEU A 47 0.58 -1.87 3.61
CA LEU A 47 1.42 -3.04 3.31
C LEU A 47 1.38 -4.10 4.42
N ALA A 48 1.43 -3.67 5.68
CA ALA A 48 1.39 -4.57 6.84
C ALA A 48 -0.03 -5.05 7.19
N GLY A 49 -1.05 -4.30 6.78
CA GLY A 49 -2.41 -4.40 7.29
C GLY A 49 -2.58 -3.74 8.66
N TYR A 50 -3.83 -3.51 9.07
CA TYR A 50 -4.17 -2.83 10.32
C TYR A 50 -5.23 -3.61 11.13
N PRO A 51 -5.08 -3.72 12.47
CA PRO A 51 -3.88 -3.38 13.25
C PRO A 51 -2.81 -4.48 13.11
N PRO A 52 -1.51 -4.15 13.05
CA PRO A 52 -0.45 -5.15 12.97
C PRO A 52 -0.09 -5.78 14.33
N GLU A 53 -0.53 -5.17 15.44
CA GLU A 53 -0.22 -5.60 16.81
C GLU A 53 1.27 -5.96 16.99
N ASP A 54 1.58 -7.07 17.67
CA ASP A 54 2.94 -7.51 17.98
C ASP A 54 3.79 -7.86 16.74
N LEU A 55 3.23 -7.90 15.52
CA LEU A 55 4.04 -8.08 14.32
C LEU A 55 5.07 -6.96 14.17
N VAL A 56 4.77 -5.75 14.63
CA VAL A 56 5.72 -4.62 14.61
C VAL A 56 6.91 -4.82 15.56
N LEU A 57 6.79 -5.73 16.53
CA LEU A 57 7.87 -6.08 17.45
C LEU A 57 8.78 -7.18 16.91
N LYS A 58 8.42 -7.81 15.77
CA LYS A 58 9.21 -8.87 15.14
C LYS A 58 10.19 -8.26 14.13
N PRO A 59 11.51 -8.26 14.38
CA PRO A 59 12.48 -7.63 13.46
C PRO A 59 12.43 -8.21 12.04
N GLY A 60 12.19 -9.51 11.91
CA GLY A 60 12.03 -10.17 10.60
C GLY A 60 10.82 -9.68 9.81
N PHE A 61 9.70 -9.37 10.49
CA PHE A 61 8.52 -8.81 9.84
C PHE A 61 8.75 -7.37 9.40
N VAL A 62 9.39 -6.55 10.25
CA VAL A 62 9.75 -5.17 9.92
C VAL A 62 10.68 -5.10 8.72
N GLU A 63 11.69 -5.98 8.68
CA GLU A 63 12.63 -6.05 7.56
C GLU A 63 11.94 -6.55 6.27
N ALA A 64 11.07 -7.56 6.37
CA ALA A 64 10.27 -8.01 5.24
C ALA A 64 9.37 -6.89 4.69
N ASN A 65 8.68 -6.15 5.56
CA ASN A 65 7.82 -5.02 5.20
C ASN A 65 8.61 -3.89 4.51
N ARG A 66 9.87 -3.65 4.92
CA ARG A 66 10.77 -2.68 4.27
C ARG A 66 11.23 -3.12 2.87
N ARG A 67 11.37 -4.43 2.64
CA ARG A 67 11.79 -5.00 1.35
C ARG A 67 10.63 -5.19 0.37
N ALA A 68 9.42 -5.38 0.89
CA ALA A 68 8.21 -5.57 0.08
C ALA A 68 8.01 -4.51 -1.04
N PRO A 69 8.27 -3.20 -0.83
CA PRO A 69 8.11 -2.21 -1.89
C PRO A 69 9.26 -2.11 -2.92
N THR A 70 10.13 -3.11 -3.02
CA THR A 70 11.23 -3.06 -4.00
C THR A 70 10.73 -3.50 -5.40
N GLY A 71 10.90 -2.62 -6.40
CA GLY A 71 10.58 -2.94 -7.81
C GLY A 71 9.24 -2.42 -8.36
N TRP A 72 8.65 -1.40 -7.72
CA TRP A 72 7.46 -0.69 -8.20
C TRP A 72 7.77 0.21 -9.39
#